data_AF-A0A8T3R3S4-F1
#
_entry.id   AF-A0A8T3R3S4-F1
#
_cell.length_a   1.000
_cell.length_b   1.000
_cell.length_c   1.000
_cell.angle_alpha   90.00
_cell.angle_beta   90.00
_cell.angle_gamma   90.00
#
_symmetry.space_group_name_H-M   'P 1'
#
loop_
_entity.id
_entity.type
_entity.pdbx_description
1 polymer ?
#
loop_
_entity_poly.entity_id
_entity_poly.type
_entity_poly.pdbx_seq_one_letter_code
_entity_poly.pdbx_strand_id
1 'polypeptide(L)'
;MWGTSPGFDDRLRARLDDWIDGIATDIQAHGRPKRLMARGASIGVNVLGTGVMLGTFLHTGGLTGAEIGVAAGTAFVNQKLLSALFGEAAMAELVGNARKRLHDALATTFTEEQDRFERLIPASGELASLGAELRSAASDVRAVTSRST
;
A
#
# COMPACT_ATOMS: atom_id res chain seq x y z
N MET A 1 -14.57 -18.43 4.03
CA MET A 1 -14.75 -17.08 4.63
C MET A 1 -13.45 -16.34 4.90
N TRP A 2 -12.28 -16.99 4.89
CA TRP A 2 -10.97 -16.38 5.16
C TRP A 2 -10.24 -15.84 3.91
N GLY A 3 -10.99 -15.31 2.94
CA GLY A 3 -10.45 -14.75 1.69
C GLY A 3 -10.74 -13.26 1.58
N THR A 4 -10.09 -12.58 0.64
CA THR A 4 -10.36 -11.17 0.31
C THR A 4 -11.83 -10.98 -0.10
N SER A 5 -12.35 -9.75 0.03
CA SER A 5 -13.73 -9.48 -0.42
C SER A 5 -13.87 -9.60 -1.94
N PRO A 6 -15.10 -9.85 -2.44
CA PRO A 6 -15.36 -9.80 -3.88
C PRO A 6 -14.86 -8.48 -4.49
N GLY A 7 -14.18 -8.59 -5.63
CA GLY A 7 -13.61 -7.43 -6.35
C GLY A 7 -12.45 -6.73 -5.63
N PHE A 8 -11.85 -7.35 -4.61
CA PHE A 8 -10.65 -6.81 -3.96
C PHE A 8 -9.53 -6.53 -4.96
N ASP A 9 -9.22 -7.50 -5.82
CA ASP A 9 -8.15 -7.38 -6.82
C ASP A 9 -8.44 -6.25 -7.82
N ASP A 10 -9.70 -6.07 -8.22
CA ASP A 10 -10.12 -5.02 -9.15
C ASP A 10 -9.97 -3.62 -8.51
N ARG A 11 -10.39 -3.47 -7.24
CA ARG A 11 -10.22 -2.19 -6.51
C ARG A 11 -8.76 -1.88 -6.26
N LEU A 12 -7.97 -2.87 -5.86
CA LEU A 12 -6.53 -2.70 -5.66
C LEU A 12 -5.85 -2.31 -6.97
N ARG A 13 -6.16 -3.01 -8.07
CA ARG A 13 -5.63 -2.70 -9.40
C ARG A 13 -5.97 -1.27 -9.82
N ALA A 14 -7.24 -0.86 -9.71
CA ALA A 14 -7.66 0.49 -10.07
C ALA A 14 -6.87 1.56 -9.28
N ARG A 15 -6.68 1.36 -7.96
CA ARG A 15 -5.89 2.28 -7.13
C ARG A 15 -4.40 2.29 -7.48
N LEU A 16 -3.85 1.15 -7.90
CA LEU A 16 -2.47 1.08 -8.39
C LEU A 16 -2.33 1.75 -9.75
N ASP A 17 -3.29 1.60 -10.65
CA ASP A 17 -3.31 2.31 -11.94
C ASP A 17 -3.38 3.84 -11.71
N ASP A 18 -4.27 4.30 -10.81
CA ASP A 18 -4.35 5.70 -10.40
C ASP A 18 -3.02 6.20 -9.78
N TRP A 19 -2.34 5.35 -9.02
CA TRP A 19 -1.03 5.67 -8.46
C TRP A 19 0.02 5.89 -9.55
N ILE A 20 0.06 5.02 -10.57
CA ILE A 20 0.95 5.13 -11.74
C ILE A 20 0.66 6.42 -12.52
N ASP A 21 -0.62 6.70 -12.79
CA ASP A 21 -1.05 7.90 -13.50
C ASP A 21 -0.70 9.18 -12.73
N GLY A 22 -0.80 9.14 -11.40
CA GLY A 22 -0.35 10.23 -10.53
C GLY A 22 1.16 10.49 -10.62
N ILE A 23 1.99 9.45 -10.79
CA ILE A 23 3.45 9.63 -11.00
C ILE A 23 3.70 10.34 -12.34
N ALA A 24 3.03 9.90 -13.40
CA ALA A 24 3.17 10.50 -14.72
C ALA A 24 2.71 11.98 -14.71
N THR A 25 1.64 12.29 -13.98
CA THR A 25 1.12 13.65 -13.79
C THR A 25 2.12 14.54 -13.05
N ASP A 26 2.68 14.06 -11.94
CA ASP A 26 3.65 14.83 -11.15
C ASP A 26 4.92 15.13 -11.96
N ILE A 27 5.42 14.16 -12.74
CA ILE A 27 6.59 14.35 -13.62
C ILE A 27 6.32 15.45 -14.66
N GLN A 28 5.12 15.46 -15.25
CA GLN A 28 4.72 16.48 -16.22
C GLN A 28 4.63 17.87 -15.57
N ALA A 29 4.16 17.95 -14.33
CA ALA A 29 4.04 19.20 -13.58
C ALA A 29 5.40 19.81 -13.18
N HIS A 30 6.42 18.99 -12.91
CA HIS A 30 7.73 19.45 -12.42
C HIS A 30 8.75 19.79 -13.53
N GLY A 31 8.45 19.59 -14.82
CA GLY A 31 9.38 19.86 -15.93
C GLY A 31 9.32 21.28 -16.54
N ARG A 32 10.47 21.96 -16.75
CA ARG A 32 10.61 23.19 -17.59
C ARG A 32 11.85 23.12 -18.51
N PRO A 33 11.94 23.86 -19.66
CA PRO A 33 10.93 24.39 -20.58
C PRO A 33 10.72 23.47 -21.83
N LYS A 34 9.68 23.75 -22.63
CA LYS A 34 9.18 23.01 -23.82
C LYS A 34 10.23 22.44 -24.82
N ARG A 35 11.48 22.94 -24.84
CA ARG A 35 12.57 22.44 -25.71
C ARG A 35 13.19 21.11 -25.24
N LEU A 36 13.18 20.82 -23.93
CA LEU A 36 13.66 19.54 -23.39
C LEU A 36 12.63 18.42 -23.58
N MET A 37 11.33 18.76 -23.51
CA MET A 37 10.21 17.85 -23.82
C MET A 37 10.25 17.35 -25.27
N ALA A 38 10.61 18.22 -26.22
CA ALA A 38 10.69 17.88 -27.64
C ALA A 38 11.84 16.90 -27.98
N ARG A 39 12.95 16.93 -27.22
CA ARG A 39 14.06 15.96 -27.36
C ARG A 39 13.88 14.70 -26.49
N GLY A 40 13.12 14.81 -25.41
CA GLY A 40 12.81 13.72 -24.48
C GLY A 40 11.62 12.85 -24.89
N ALA A 41 10.83 13.21 -25.90
CA ALA A 41 9.58 12.52 -26.25
C ALA A 41 9.68 11.00 -26.51
N SER A 42 10.87 10.47 -26.82
CA SER A 42 11.08 9.01 -26.99
C SER A 42 11.70 8.30 -25.78
N ILE A 43 12.14 9.03 -24.75
CA ILE A 43 12.78 8.51 -23.51
C ILE A 43 12.03 8.99 -22.24
N GLY A 44 11.19 10.01 -22.30
CA GLY A 44 11.08 11.04 -21.26
C GLY A 44 9.86 11.08 -20.35
N VAL A 45 9.06 10.02 -20.25
CA VAL A 45 8.10 9.88 -19.11
C VAL A 45 8.18 8.47 -18.53
N ASN A 46 8.31 7.45 -19.38
CA ASN A 46 8.37 6.06 -18.94
C ASN A 46 9.64 5.76 -18.12
N VAL A 47 10.81 6.24 -18.58
CA VAL A 47 12.08 6.07 -17.85
C VAL A 47 12.08 6.85 -16.54
N LEU A 48 11.49 8.04 -16.54
CA LEU A 48 11.39 8.88 -15.34
C LEU A 48 10.41 8.30 -14.32
N GLY A 49 9.25 7.84 -14.80
CA GLY A 49 8.23 7.16 -14.01
C GLY A 49 8.78 5.89 -13.39
N THR A 50 9.52 5.10 -14.17
CA THR A 50 10.22 3.90 -13.67
C THR A 50 11.25 4.26 -12.59
N GLY A 51 11.99 5.36 -12.75
CA GLY A 51 12.91 5.86 -11.72
C GLY A 51 12.22 6.27 -10.42
N VAL A 52 11.08 6.96 -10.50
CA VAL A 52 10.26 7.35 -9.33
C VAL A 52 9.61 6.13 -8.67
N MET A 53 9.06 5.21 -9.46
CA MET A 53 8.55 3.92 -8.97
C MET A 53 9.64 3.18 -8.22
N LEU A 54 10.83 3.03 -8.79
CA LEU A 54 11.93 2.35 -8.15
C LEU A 54 12.41 3.07 -6.88
N GLY A 55 12.52 4.40 -6.92
CA GLY A 55 12.83 5.24 -5.77
C GLY A 55 11.89 5.01 -4.59
N THR A 56 10.61 4.72 -4.87
CA THR A 56 9.61 4.38 -3.84
C THR A 56 9.98 3.09 -3.08
N PHE A 57 10.63 2.13 -3.74
CA PHE A 57 10.98 0.81 -3.17
C PHE A 57 12.44 0.67 -2.70
N LEU A 58 13.36 1.54 -3.15
CA LEU A 58 14.77 1.49 -2.76
C LEU A 58 15.00 1.72 -1.25
N HIS A 59 14.06 2.36 -0.55
CA HIS A 59 14.21 2.73 0.87
C HIS A 59 13.38 1.87 1.84
N THR A 60 12.61 0.88 1.36
CA THR A 60 11.72 0.05 2.19
C THR A 60 12.25 -1.35 2.50
N GLY A 61 13.51 -1.66 2.11
CA GLY A 61 14.17 -2.92 2.45
C GLY A 61 13.91 -4.10 1.51
N GLY A 62 13.09 -3.94 0.46
CA GLY A 62 12.78 -5.01 -0.51
C GLY A 62 13.74 -5.14 -1.70
N LEU A 63 14.47 -4.08 -2.07
CA LEU A 63 15.44 -4.07 -3.18
C LEU A 63 16.91 -4.17 -2.74
N THR A 64 17.17 -4.07 -1.44
CA THR A 64 18.50 -4.29 -0.86
C THR A 64 18.73 -5.77 -0.48
N GLY A 65 17.68 -6.59 -0.52
CA GLY A 65 17.72 -8.03 -0.24
C GLY A 65 18.17 -8.85 -1.46
N ALA A 66 19.48 -9.09 -1.53
CA ALA A 66 20.17 -10.23 -2.15
C ALA A 66 19.96 -10.63 -3.64
N GLU A 67 18.96 -10.20 -4.41
CA GLU A 67 18.66 -10.89 -5.70
C GLU A 67 18.62 -10.10 -7.00
N ILE A 68 19.09 -8.84 -7.11
CA ILE A 68 19.08 -8.17 -8.43
C ILE A 68 20.41 -7.46 -8.77
N GLY A 69 21.36 -8.24 -9.27
CA GLY A 69 22.65 -7.78 -9.79
C GLY A 69 22.62 -7.10 -11.18
N VAL A 70 21.46 -7.04 -11.86
CA VAL A 70 21.36 -6.50 -13.24
C VAL A 70 20.44 -5.28 -13.34
N ALA A 71 19.28 -5.25 -12.66
CA ALA A 71 18.39 -4.08 -12.69
C ALA A 71 18.94 -2.87 -11.91
N ALA A 72 19.78 -3.07 -10.90
CA ALA A 72 20.43 -2.00 -10.16
C ALA A 72 21.38 -1.15 -11.03
N GLY A 73 22.04 -1.76 -12.03
CA GLY A 73 22.96 -1.06 -12.93
C GLY A 73 22.27 -0.04 -13.84
N THR A 74 21.12 -0.40 -14.41
CA THR A 74 20.34 0.50 -15.29
C THR A 74 19.55 1.54 -14.51
N ALA A 75 19.06 1.17 -13.33
CA ALA A 75 18.39 2.06 -12.38
C ALA A 75 19.29 3.19 -11.85
N PHE A 76 20.52 2.85 -11.48
CA PHE A 76 21.49 3.80 -10.94
C PHE A 76 21.94 4.81 -12.00
N VAL A 77 22.08 4.35 -13.25
CA VAL A 77 22.32 5.22 -14.42
C VAL A 77 21.16 6.20 -14.63
N ASN A 78 19.91 5.75 -14.44
CA ASN A 78 18.74 6.63 -14.50
C ASN A 78 18.71 7.64 -13.35
N GLN A 79 19.07 7.27 -12.12
CA GLN A 79 19.01 8.19 -10.97
C GLN A 79 19.93 9.42 -11.13
N LYS A 80 21.15 9.24 -11.65
CA LYS A 80 22.08 10.36 -11.92
C LYS A 80 21.64 11.22 -13.10
N LEU A 81 21.05 10.62 -14.13
CA LEU A 81 20.47 11.35 -15.26
C LEU A 81 19.22 12.14 -14.84
N LEU A 82 18.36 11.53 -14.02
CA LEU A 82 17.16 12.14 -13.44
C LEU A 82 17.50 13.30 -12.51
N SER A 83 18.45 13.12 -11.59
CA SER A 83 18.91 14.20 -10.71
C SER A 83 19.51 15.37 -11.51
N ALA A 84 20.16 15.07 -12.64
CA ALA A 84 20.69 16.10 -13.54
C ALA A 84 19.59 16.83 -14.34
N LEU A 85 18.44 16.18 -14.59
CA LEU A 85 17.32 16.74 -15.34
C LEU A 85 16.31 17.51 -14.47
N PHE A 86 16.04 17.04 -13.25
CA PHE A 86 15.03 17.60 -12.35
C PHE A 86 15.64 18.35 -11.15
N GLY A 87 16.88 18.04 -10.79
CA GLY A 87 17.45 18.42 -9.50
C GLY A 87 17.11 17.41 -8.41
N GLU A 88 18.00 17.28 -7.43
CA GLU A 88 17.88 16.31 -6.33
C GLU A 88 16.65 16.57 -5.45
N ALA A 89 16.33 17.84 -5.18
CA ALA A 89 15.17 18.23 -4.39
C ALA A 89 13.85 17.85 -5.08
N ALA A 90 13.70 18.13 -6.38
CA ALA A 90 12.50 17.78 -7.12
C ALA A 90 12.34 16.25 -7.24
N MET A 91 13.44 15.52 -7.43
CA MET A 91 13.41 14.05 -7.44
C MET A 91 12.95 13.49 -6.09
N ALA A 92 13.47 14.02 -4.98
CA ALA A 92 13.07 13.61 -3.64
C ALA A 92 11.59 13.89 -3.37
N GLU A 93 11.08 15.03 -3.85
CA GLU A 93 9.67 15.38 -3.75
C GLU A 93 8.78 14.43 -4.57
N LEU A 94 9.13 14.15 -5.83
CA LEU A 94 8.41 13.20 -6.69
C LEU A 94 8.33 11.80 -6.06
N VAL A 95 9.45 11.30 -5.52
CA VAL A 95 9.50 10.00 -4.82
C VAL A 95 8.67 10.05 -3.54
N GLY A 96 8.74 11.13 -2.77
CA GLY A 96 7.94 11.32 -1.56
C GLY A 96 6.44 11.28 -1.84
N ASN A 97 6.00 12.00 -2.88
CA ASN A 97 4.59 12.05 -3.29
C ASN A 97 4.11 10.70 -3.83
N ALA A 98 4.93 10.03 -4.66
CA ALA A 98 4.63 8.69 -5.15
C ALA A 98 4.49 7.68 -4.01
N ARG A 99 5.39 7.73 -3.01
CA ARG A 99 5.33 6.86 -1.83
C ARG A 99 4.08 7.10 -1.01
N LYS A 100 3.74 8.36 -0.75
CA LYS A 100 2.54 8.73 0.01
C LYS A 100 1.28 8.19 -0.68
N ARG A 101 1.14 8.41 -1.99
CA ARG A 101 -0.01 7.91 -2.77
C ARG A 101 -0.11 6.37 -2.75
N LEU A 102 1.01 5.66 -2.86
CA LEU A 102 1.01 4.20 -2.74
C LEU A 102 0.57 3.74 -1.34
N HIS A 103 1.10 4.38 -0.29
CA HIS A 103 0.71 4.08 1.08
C HIS A 103 -0.78 4.30 1.30
N ASP A 104 -1.33 5.43 0.84
CA ASP A 104 -2.74 5.75 0.99
C ASP A 104 -3.62 4.73 0.24
N ALA A 105 -3.25 4.34 -0.98
CA ALA A 105 -3.94 3.31 -1.76
C ALA A 105 -4.01 1.95 -1.03
N LEU A 106 -2.89 1.51 -0.44
CA LEU A 106 -2.82 0.27 0.33
C LEU A 106 -3.60 0.38 1.65
N ALA A 107 -3.42 1.48 2.38
CA ALA A 107 -4.10 1.72 3.64
C ALA A 107 -5.62 1.71 3.46
N THR A 108 -6.15 2.46 2.49
CA THR A 108 -7.58 2.44 2.17
C THR A 108 -8.06 1.03 1.84
N THR A 109 -7.32 0.29 1.01
CA THR A 109 -7.71 -1.07 0.62
C THR A 109 -7.74 -2.04 1.81
N PHE A 110 -6.77 -1.95 2.73
CA PHE A 110 -6.73 -2.81 3.90
C PHE A 110 -7.72 -2.38 4.99
N THR A 111 -7.97 -1.08 5.18
CA THR A 111 -9.02 -0.60 6.08
C THR A 111 -10.39 -1.09 5.62
N GLU A 112 -10.69 -1.09 4.33
CA GLU A 112 -11.95 -1.65 3.80
C GLU A 112 -12.11 -3.15 4.14
N GLU A 113 -11.03 -3.92 4.08
CA GLU A 113 -11.03 -5.33 4.47
C GLU A 113 -11.16 -5.51 5.99
N GLN A 114 -10.46 -4.69 6.77
CA GLN A 114 -10.54 -4.68 8.22
C GLN A 114 -11.98 -4.38 8.68
N ASP A 115 -12.59 -3.32 8.17
CA ASP A 115 -13.96 -2.91 8.49
C ASP A 115 -14.96 -4.03 8.21
N ARG A 116 -14.72 -4.83 7.15
CA ARG A 116 -15.55 -6.00 6.83
C ARG A 116 -15.48 -7.06 7.94
N PHE A 117 -14.30 -7.32 8.48
CA PHE A 117 -14.13 -8.27 9.58
C PHE A 117 -14.65 -7.70 10.90
N GLU A 118 -14.43 -6.41 11.17
CA GLU A 118 -14.93 -5.76 12.38
C GLU A 118 -16.46 -5.79 12.47
N ARG A 119 -17.16 -5.66 11.33
CA ARG A 119 -18.62 -5.85 11.28
C ARG A 119 -19.11 -7.24 11.70
N LEU A 120 -18.25 -8.26 11.72
CA LEU A 120 -18.58 -9.61 12.20
C LEU A 120 -18.37 -9.76 13.71
N ILE A 121 -17.70 -8.82 14.36
CA ILE A 121 -17.43 -8.86 15.80
C ILE A 121 -18.67 -8.32 16.53
N PRO A 122 -19.35 -9.13 17.38
CA PRO A 122 -20.48 -8.65 18.16
C PRO A 122 -20.04 -7.54 19.13
N ALA A 123 -20.97 -6.68 19.52
CA ALA A 123 -20.68 -5.62 20.47
C ALA A 123 -20.11 -6.21 21.77
N SER A 124 -19.07 -5.59 22.34
CA SER A 124 -18.37 -6.12 23.52
C SER A 124 -19.29 -6.37 24.72
N GLY A 125 -20.34 -5.56 24.87
CA GLY A 125 -21.37 -5.75 25.89
C GLY A 125 -22.21 -7.03 25.70
N GLU A 126 -22.50 -7.39 24.45
CA GLU A 126 -23.25 -8.60 24.09
C GLU A 126 -22.40 -9.86 24.33
N LEU A 127 -21.10 -9.80 24.02
CA LEU A 127 -20.15 -10.87 24.36
C LEU A 127 -20.00 -11.03 25.88
N ALA A 128 -19.98 -9.92 26.62
CA ALA A 128 -19.90 -9.95 28.08
C ALA A 128 -21.15 -10.56 28.72
N SER A 129 -22.36 -10.22 28.24
CA SER A 129 -23.61 -10.82 28.72
C SER A 129 -23.68 -12.31 28.39
N LEU A 130 -23.37 -12.69 27.14
CA LEU A 130 -23.35 -14.09 26.73
C LEU A 130 -22.35 -14.93 27.57
N GLY A 131 -21.18 -14.35 27.86
CA GLY A 131 -20.20 -14.98 28.75
C GLY A 131 -20.71 -15.12 30.19
N ALA A 132 -21.45 -14.14 30.71
CA ALA A 132 -22.07 -14.23 32.03
C ALA A 132 -23.16 -15.32 32.08
N GLU A 133 -24.02 -15.38 31.07
CA GLU A 133 -25.07 -16.39 30.93
C GLU A 133 -24.49 -17.81 30.85
N LEU A 134 -23.46 -18.03 30.03
CA LEU A 134 -22.76 -19.31 29.93
C LEU A 134 -22.16 -19.75 31.28
N ARG A 135 -21.56 -18.83 32.03
CA ARG A 135 -21.00 -19.14 33.36
C ARG A 135 -22.10 -19.47 34.37
N SER A 136 -23.22 -18.75 34.34
CA SER A 136 -24.38 -19.02 35.19
C SER A 136 -24.97 -20.40 34.91
N ALA A 137 -25.23 -20.71 33.63
CA ALA A 137 -25.74 -22.02 33.22
C ALA A 137 -24.78 -23.15 33.64
N ALA A 138 -23.47 -22.94 33.49
CA ALA A 138 -22.46 -23.91 33.93
C ALA A 138 -22.44 -24.10 35.46
N SER A 139 -22.67 -23.06 36.26
CA SER A 139 -22.78 -23.20 37.72
C SER A 139 -24.04 -23.95 38.14
N ASP A 140 -25.17 -23.73 37.46
CA ASP A 140 -26.43 -24.41 37.75
C ASP A 140 -26.32 -25.92 37.49
N VAL A 141 -25.70 -26.30 36.37
CA VAL A 141 -25.44 -27.71 36.05
C VAL A 141 -24.57 -28.37 37.13
N ARG A 142 -23.47 -27.72 37.57
CA ARG A 142 -22.61 -28.27 38.63
C ARG A 142 -23.34 -28.44 39.95
N ALA A 143 -24.20 -27.48 40.32
CA ALA A 143 -24.96 -27.53 41.57
C ALA A 143 -25.98 -28.69 41.59
N VAL A 144 -26.58 -29.02 40.44
CA VAL A 144 -27.47 -30.18 40.30
C VAL A 144 -26.69 -31.48 40.42
N THR A 145 -25.53 -31.58 39.78
CA THR A 145 -24.66 -32.75 39.88
C THR A 145 -24.17 -32.97 41.31
N SER A 146 -23.76 -31.91 42.03
CA SER A 146 -23.25 -32.03 43.40
C SER A 146 -24.28 -32.40 44.46
N ARG A 147 -25.58 -32.19 44.20
CA ARG A 147 -26.68 -32.60 45.11
C ARG A 147 -27.13 -34.05 44.89
N SER A 148 -26.70 -34.68 43.80
CA SER A 148 -27.11 -36.03 43.39
C SER A 148 -26.10 -37.11 43.82
N THR A 149 -25.06 -36.74 44.55
CA THR A 149 -24.01 -37.58 45.15
C THR A 149 -24.04 -37.40 46.65
#